data_AF-A0A957XNF2-F1
#
_entry.id   AF-A0A957XNF2-F1
#
_cell.length_a   1.000
_cell.length_b   1.000
_cell.length_c   1.000
_cell.angle_alpha   90.00
_cell.angle_beta   90.00
_cell.angle_gamma   90.00
#
_symmetry.space_group_name_H-M   'P 1'
#
loop_
_entity.id
_entity.type
_entity.pdbx_description
1 polymer ?
#
loop_
_entity_poly.entity_id
_entity_poly.type
_entity_poly.pdbx_seq_one_letter_code
_entity_poly.pdbx_strand_id
1 'polypeptide(L)'
;TAAMDKIRPEIRTFILGTVGLSTATWNIAFDLGAYRTIFYGRILTAWVTVTAILLVVLLVPERDVPVPRWGKLFMLMPTLSLILMPISTNFSESEIIDGLVISISVFALLICLPYSIFVVANVVNADLLNLPETRLKVYLVIIVVVFGFIGYWAGANNYIFFNCGDFEIAGQARPDNCQPGPPMQF
;
A
#
# COMPACT_ATOMS: atom_id res chain seq x y z
N THR A 1 -18.43 -24.41 2.58
CA THR A 1 -19.04 -23.13 3.02
C THR A 1 -19.49 -23.17 4.48
N ALA A 2 -20.11 -24.24 4.99
CA ALA A 2 -20.49 -24.36 6.42
C ALA A 2 -19.33 -24.35 7.45
N ALA A 3 -18.09 -24.64 7.05
CA ALA A 3 -16.93 -24.66 7.95
C ALA A 3 -16.38 -23.24 8.26
N MET A 4 -16.56 -22.27 7.35
CA MET A 4 -16.05 -20.90 7.56
C MET A 4 -16.94 -20.06 8.49
N ASP A 5 -18.23 -20.39 8.59
CA ASP A 5 -19.16 -19.72 9.53
C ASP A 5 -18.89 -20.05 11.01
N LYS A 6 -18.10 -21.10 11.28
CA LYS A 6 -17.70 -21.48 12.65
C LYS A 6 -16.45 -20.76 13.15
N ILE A 7 -15.80 -19.95 12.31
CA ILE A 7 -14.58 -19.24 12.69
C ILE A 7 -14.97 -18.04 13.55
N ARG A 8 -14.36 -17.93 14.74
CA ARG A 8 -14.53 -16.77 15.63
C ARG A 8 -14.26 -15.47 14.85
N PRO A 9 -15.08 -14.41 15.02
CA PRO A 9 -14.95 -13.18 14.25
C PRO A 9 -13.55 -12.56 14.34
N GLU A 10 -12.92 -12.64 15.52
CA GLU A 10 -11.53 -12.21 15.76
C GLU A 10 -10.51 -12.94 14.88
N ILE A 11 -10.65 -14.26 14.71
CA ILE A 11 -9.75 -15.07 13.87
C ILE A 11 -9.97 -14.74 12.40
N ARG A 12 -11.22 -14.56 11.98
CA ARG A 12 -11.54 -14.15 10.60
C ARG A 12 -10.88 -12.80 10.28
N THR A 13 -11.00 -11.84 11.20
CA THR A 13 -10.37 -10.52 11.09
C THR A 13 -8.85 -10.60 11.05
N PHE A 14 -8.24 -11.41 11.92
CA PHE A 14 -6.79 -11.66 11.90
C PHE A 14 -6.32 -12.25 10.57
N ILE A 15 -7.03 -13.26 10.05
CA ILE A 15 -6.69 -13.90 8.77
C ILE A 15 -6.78 -12.89 7.63
N LEU A 16 -7.91 -12.16 7.51
CA LEU A 16 -8.11 -11.17 6.46
C LEU A 16 -7.07 -10.03 6.53
N GLY A 17 -6.82 -9.51 7.73
CA GLY A 17 -5.81 -8.48 7.96
C GLY A 17 -4.40 -8.95 7.60
N THR A 18 -4.04 -10.16 8.02
CA THR A 18 -2.71 -10.73 7.74
C THR A 18 -2.50 -10.97 6.25
N VAL A 19 -3.50 -11.51 5.55
CA VAL A 19 -3.44 -11.75 4.09
C VAL A 19 -3.34 -10.42 3.35
N GLY A 20 -4.22 -9.46 3.68
CA GLY A 20 -4.24 -8.14 3.03
C GLY A 20 -2.93 -7.37 3.23
N LEU A 21 -2.48 -7.24 4.48
CA LEU A 21 -1.26 -6.52 4.82
C LEU A 21 -0.02 -7.21 4.25
N SER A 22 0.11 -8.53 4.40
CA SER A 22 1.27 -9.25 3.86
C SER A 22 1.36 -9.16 2.33
N THR A 23 0.21 -9.19 1.63
CA THR A 23 0.19 -9.04 0.17
C THR A 23 0.61 -7.64 -0.25
N ALA A 24 0.13 -6.60 0.43
CA ALA A 24 0.55 -5.23 0.17
C ALA A 24 2.05 -5.04 0.46
N THR A 25 2.52 -5.52 1.61
CA THR A 25 3.91 -5.42 2.03
C THR A 25 4.85 -6.19 1.11
N TRP A 26 4.49 -7.40 0.67
CA TRP A 26 5.28 -8.20 -0.26
C TRP A 26 5.62 -7.40 -1.53
N ASN A 27 4.61 -6.80 -2.15
CA ASN A 27 4.78 -6.07 -3.41
C ASN A 27 5.74 -4.88 -3.25
N ILE A 28 5.55 -4.08 -2.19
CA ILE A 28 6.41 -2.92 -1.92
C ILE A 28 7.84 -3.36 -1.62
N ALA A 29 7.99 -4.39 -0.78
CA ALA A 29 9.30 -4.89 -0.38
C ALA A 29 10.07 -5.51 -1.55
N PHE A 30 9.39 -6.28 -2.40
CA PHE A 30 9.97 -6.85 -3.61
C PHE A 30 10.46 -5.77 -4.57
N ASP A 31 9.62 -4.77 -4.85
CA ASP A 31 9.99 -3.65 -5.73
C ASP A 31 11.20 -2.89 -5.17
N LEU A 32 11.24 -2.65 -3.86
CA LEU A 32 12.40 -2.05 -3.18
C LEU A 32 13.66 -2.91 -3.29
N GLY A 33 13.54 -4.23 -3.16
CA GLY A 33 14.66 -5.15 -3.31
C GLY A 33 15.21 -5.18 -4.73
N ALA A 34 14.33 -5.22 -5.72
CA ALA A 34 14.71 -5.36 -7.13
C ALA A 34 15.19 -4.04 -7.76
N TYR A 35 14.58 -2.91 -7.41
CA TYR A 35 14.79 -1.64 -8.11
C TYR A 35 15.27 -0.49 -7.23
N ARG A 36 15.30 -0.68 -5.90
CA ARG A 36 15.59 0.37 -4.90
C ARG A 36 14.69 1.61 -5.03
N THR A 37 13.54 1.45 -5.66
CA THR A 37 12.55 2.50 -5.88
C THR A 37 11.15 1.93 -5.74
N ILE A 38 10.18 2.82 -5.50
CA ILE A 38 8.75 2.46 -5.41
C ILE A 38 8.10 2.93 -6.71
N PHE A 39 7.53 2.00 -7.48
CA PHE A 39 6.89 2.35 -8.74
C PHE A 39 5.66 3.23 -8.56
N TYR A 40 5.42 4.09 -9.55
CA TYR A 40 4.24 4.96 -9.62
C TYR A 40 2.93 4.17 -9.47
N GLY A 41 2.86 2.95 -10.01
CA GLY A 41 1.69 2.08 -9.88
C GLY A 41 1.33 1.76 -8.43
N ARG A 42 2.32 1.62 -7.54
CA ARG A 42 2.09 1.39 -6.10
C ARG A 42 1.57 2.63 -5.41
N ILE A 43 2.12 3.79 -5.77
CA ILE A 43 1.66 5.09 -5.28
C ILE A 43 0.20 5.34 -5.69
N LEU A 44 -0.14 5.08 -6.96
CA LEU A 44 -1.51 5.20 -7.47
C LEU A 44 -2.46 4.20 -6.81
N THR A 45 -2.02 2.96 -6.56
CA THR A 45 -2.84 1.96 -5.85
C THR A 45 -3.15 2.40 -4.42
N ALA A 46 -2.16 2.96 -3.71
CA ALA A 46 -2.37 3.53 -2.39
C ALA A 46 -3.36 4.71 -2.45
N TRP A 47 -3.24 5.58 -3.46
CA TRP A 47 -4.19 6.67 -3.69
C TRP A 47 -5.62 6.18 -3.97
N VAL A 48 -5.81 5.19 -4.85
CA VAL A 48 -7.12 4.58 -5.12
C VAL A 48 -7.71 4.00 -3.83
N THR A 49 -6.89 3.35 -3.01
CA THR A 49 -7.32 2.76 -1.73
C THR A 49 -7.80 3.85 -0.77
N VAL A 50 -7.03 4.93 -0.60
CA VAL A 50 -7.39 6.08 0.24
C VAL A 50 -8.68 6.75 -0.21
N THR A 51 -8.80 6.99 -1.52
CA THR A 51 -9.97 7.67 -2.09
C THR A 51 -11.22 6.81 -1.99
N ALA A 52 -11.13 5.50 -2.24
CA ALA A 52 -12.25 4.59 -2.04
C ALA A 52 -12.74 4.61 -0.58
N ILE A 53 -11.84 4.60 0.40
CA ILE A 53 -12.20 4.70 1.82
C ILE A 53 -12.85 6.04 2.14
N LEU A 54 -12.29 7.14 1.62
CA LEU A 54 -12.88 8.45 1.79
C LEU A 54 -14.31 8.49 1.26
N LEU A 55 -14.55 7.92 0.06
CA LEU A 55 -15.90 7.83 -0.50
C LEU A 55 -16.84 7.02 0.40
N VAL A 56 -16.38 5.88 0.94
CA VAL A 56 -17.16 5.09 1.91
C VAL A 56 -17.48 5.93 3.15
N VAL A 57 -16.51 6.61 3.73
CA VAL A 57 -16.68 7.47 4.92
C VAL A 57 -17.63 8.65 4.65
N LEU A 58 -17.69 9.15 3.41
CA LEU A 58 -18.61 10.22 3.02
C LEU A 58 -20.04 9.73 2.74
N LEU A 59 -20.19 8.50 2.22
CA LEU A 59 -21.49 7.93 1.85
C LEU A 59 -22.18 7.22 3.02
N VAL A 60 -21.41 6.65 3.95
CA VAL A 60 -21.93 5.96 5.13
C VAL A 60 -22.17 6.97 6.26
N PRO A 61 -23.28 6.88 7.02
CA PRO A 61 -23.54 7.78 8.13
C PRO A 61 -22.39 7.80 9.16
N GLU A 62 -22.03 8.99 9.65
CA GLU A 62 -20.93 9.17 10.63
C GLU A 62 -21.09 8.33 11.91
N ARG A 63 -22.33 7.94 12.24
CA ARG A 63 -22.62 7.06 13.40
C ARG A 63 -21.98 5.67 13.24
N ASP A 64 -21.85 5.19 12.01
CA ASP A 64 -21.41 3.85 11.68
C ASP A 64 -19.89 3.83 11.38
N VAL A 65 -19.31 4.98 10.98
CA VAL A 65 -17.87 5.14 10.73
C VAL A 65 -17.36 6.49 11.27
N PRO A 66 -17.00 6.56 12.57
CA PRO A 66 -16.59 7.83 13.19
C PRO A 66 -15.16 8.21 12.80
N VAL A 67 -15.00 8.95 11.70
CA VAL A 67 -13.71 9.52 11.27
C VAL A 67 -13.64 11.02 11.62
N PRO A 68 -12.60 11.48 12.33
CA PRO A 68 -12.45 12.89 12.66
C PRO A 68 -12.35 13.75 11.39
N ARG A 69 -12.85 14.99 11.44
CA ARG A 69 -12.85 15.91 10.27
C ARG A 69 -11.45 16.13 9.68
N TRP A 70 -10.43 16.20 10.52
CA TRP A 70 -9.03 16.30 10.09
C TRP A 70 -8.56 15.05 9.31
N GLY A 71 -9.08 13.88 9.66
CA GLY A 71 -8.83 12.64 8.93
C GLY A 71 -9.35 12.68 7.49
N LYS A 72 -10.56 13.20 7.30
CA LYS A 72 -11.14 13.43 5.97
C LYS A 72 -10.28 14.39 5.14
N LEU A 73 -9.73 15.44 5.77
CA LEU A 73 -8.83 16.39 5.11
C LEU A 73 -7.51 15.73 4.67
N PHE A 74 -6.90 14.90 5.52
CA PHE A 74 -5.68 14.18 5.14
C PHE A 74 -5.93 13.19 3.98
N MET A 75 -7.09 12.53 3.94
CA MET A 75 -7.43 11.64 2.83
C MET A 75 -7.69 12.38 1.50
N LEU A 76 -7.99 13.68 1.55
CA LEU A 76 -8.10 14.55 0.37
C LEU A 76 -6.74 15.07 -0.12
N MET A 77 -5.70 15.08 0.72
CA MET A 77 -4.38 15.56 0.31
C MET A 77 -3.83 14.90 -0.96
N PRO A 78 -3.84 13.56 -1.11
CA PRO A 78 -3.21 12.94 -2.27
C PRO A 78 -4.06 13.10 -3.55
N THR A 79 -5.37 13.35 -3.45
CA THR A 79 -6.17 13.79 -4.63
C THR A 79 -5.81 15.21 -5.04
N LEU A 80 -5.65 16.11 -4.07
CA LEU A 80 -5.20 17.48 -4.34
C LEU A 80 -3.80 17.49 -4.98
N SER A 81 -2.86 16.68 -4.49
CA SER A 81 -1.51 16.57 -5.06
C SER A 81 -1.53 16.15 -6.53
N LEU A 82 -2.35 15.14 -6.89
CA LEU A 82 -2.47 14.69 -8.29
C LEU A 82 -3.09 15.75 -9.21
N ILE A 83 -4.02 16.56 -8.70
CA ILE A 83 -4.63 17.67 -9.47
C ILE A 83 -3.63 18.82 -9.64
N LEU A 84 -2.80 19.08 -8.63
CA LEU A 84 -1.80 20.16 -8.65
C LEU A 84 -0.58 19.84 -9.52
N MET A 85 -0.21 18.57 -9.68
CA MET A 85 0.94 18.13 -10.47
C MET A 85 0.93 18.58 -11.96
N PRO A 86 -0.18 18.45 -12.72
CA PRO A 86 -0.23 18.98 -14.09
C PRO A 86 -0.22 20.51 -14.15
N ILE A 87 -0.68 21.19 -13.08
CA ILE A 87 -0.69 22.66 -13.01
C ILE A 87 0.74 23.18 -12.86
N SER A 88 1.56 22.55 -12.03
CA SER A 88 2.96 22.97 -11.85
C SER A 88 3.78 22.73 -13.12
N THR A 89 3.64 21.54 -13.72
CA THR A 89 4.44 21.14 -14.88
C THR A 89 4.07 21.82 -16.20
N ASN A 90 2.82 22.29 -16.37
CA ASN A 90 2.37 22.88 -17.65
C ASN A 90 2.12 24.40 -17.58
N PHE A 91 1.90 24.98 -16.40
CA PHE A 91 1.46 26.38 -16.27
C PHE A 91 2.35 27.26 -15.38
N SER A 92 3.43 26.69 -14.81
CA SER A 92 4.33 27.41 -13.90
C SER A 92 5.78 27.22 -14.33
N GLU A 93 6.47 28.31 -14.67
CA GLU A 93 7.94 28.34 -14.81
C GLU A 93 8.66 28.62 -13.47
N SER A 94 7.91 28.69 -12.36
CA SER A 94 8.46 29.06 -11.06
C SER A 94 9.01 27.85 -10.31
N GLU A 95 10.32 27.81 -10.09
CA GLU A 95 11.00 26.79 -9.26
C GLU A 95 10.42 26.69 -7.84
N ILE A 96 9.86 27.79 -7.31
CA ILE A 96 9.23 27.83 -5.98
C ILE A 96 7.93 27.02 -5.96
N ILE A 97 7.12 27.13 -7.02
CA ILE A 97 5.84 26.40 -7.13
C ILE A 97 6.12 24.91 -7.28
N ASP A 98 7.10 24.53 -8.10
CA ASP A 98 7.50 23.13 -8.26
C ASP A 98 8.05 22.54 -6.95
N GLY A 99 8.92 23.26 -6.24
CA GLY A 99 9.43 22.84 -4.93
C GLY A 99 8.30 22.65 -3.90
N LEU A 100 7.30 23.53 -3.90
CA LEU A 100 6.14 23.43 -3.02
C LEU A 100 5.27 22.22 -3.36
N VAL A 101 4.97 21.98 -4.64
CA VAL A 101 4.15 20.86 -5.10
C VAL A 101 4.82 19.52 -4.81
N ILE A 102 6.14 19.42 -5.01
CA ILE A 102 6.93 18.23 -4.64
C ILE A 102 6.87 18.02 -3.13
N SER A 103 7.08 19.07 -2.33
CA SER A 103 7.06 18.98 -0.87
C SER A 103 5.70 18.55 -0.34
N ILE A 104 4.60 19.10 -0.88
CA ILE A 104 3.23 18.69 -0.55
C ILE A 104 2.99 17.24 -0.96
N SER A 105 3.46 16.82 -2.13
CA SER A 105 3.29 15.45 -2.62
C SER A 105 4.05 14.43 -1.76
N VAL A 106 5.29 14.74 -1.38
CA VAL A 106 6.10 13.91 -0.45
C VAL A 106 5.44 13.85 0.92
N PHE A 107 5.00 14.98 1.45
CA PHE A 107 4.32 15.05 2.75
C PHE A 107 3.00 14.28 2.74
N ALA A 108 2.19 14.45 1.68
CA ALA A 108 0.98 13.68 1.47
C ALA A 108 1.29 12.19 1.43
N LEU A 109 2.34 11.75 0.74
CA LEU A 109 2.69 10.34 0.66
C LEU A 109 3.16 9.78 2.02
N LEU A 110 4.01 10.51 2.74
CA LEU A 110 4.53 10.09 4.04
C LEU A 110 3.46 10.03 5.14
N ILE A 111 2.43 10.88 5.09
CA ILE A 111 1.36 10.89 6.11
C ILE A 111 0.16 10.07 5.66
N CYS A 112 -0.26 10.18 4.40
CA CYS A 112 -1.46 9.49 3.93
C CYS A 112 -1.26 7.99 3.86
N LEU A 113 -0.05 7.50 3.57
CA LEU A 113 0.20 6.07 3.50
C LEU A 113 0.03 5.40 4.88
N PRO A 114 0.70 5.82 5.98
CA PRO A 114 0.44 5.25 7.30
C PRO A 114 -0.96 5.56 7.82
N TYR A 115 -1.52 6.75 7.52
CA TYR A 115 -2.89 7.09 7.92
C TYR A 115 -3.92 6.23 7.21
N SER A 116 -3.71 5.91 5.93
CA SER A 116 -4.58 5.01 5.18
C SER A 116 -4.56 3.60 5.72
N ILE A 117 -3.37 3.09 6.06
CA ILE A 117 -3.23 1.79 6.71
C ILE A 117 -3.95 1.82 8.06
N PHE A 118 -3.82 2.91 8.82
CA PHE A 118 -4.54 3.10 10.07
C PHE A 118 -6.05 3.11 9.87
N VAL A 119 -6.58 3.87 8.90
CA VAL A 119 -8.03 3.92 8.65
C VAL A 119 -8.53 2.60 8.07
N VAL A 120 -7.81 1.94 7.16
CA VAL A 120 -8.11 0.57 6.70
C VAL A 120 -8.17 -0.38 7.90
N ALA A 121 -7.18 -0.32 8.79
CA ALA A 121 -7.17 -1.16 9.99
C ALA A 121 -8.36 -0.87 10.91
N ASN A 122 -8.79 0.39 11.04
CA ASN A 122 -9.97 0.77 11.82
C ASN A 122 -11.30 0.39 11.13
N VAL A 123 -11.37 0.48 9.80
CA VAL A 123 -12.59 0.27 8.99
C VAL A 123 -12.81 -1.22 8.68
N VAL A 124 -11.75 -1.96 8.34
CA VAL A 124 -11.82 -3.40 8.02
C VAL A 124 -12.21 -4.21 9.25
N ASN A 125 -11.88 -3.73 10.45
CA ASN A 125 -12.62 -4.03 11.66
C ASN A 125 -11.99 -3.28 12.83
N ALA A 126 -12.80 -2.60 13.66
CA ALA A 126 -12.36 -2.17 14.98
C ALA A 126 -11.75 -3.34 15.79
N ASP A 127 -12.15 -4.59 15.51
CA ASP A 127 -11.60 -5.81 16.07
C ASP A 127 -10.14 -6.11 15.71
N LEU A 128 -9.59 -5.54 14.63
CA LEU A 128 -8.17 -5.73 14.28
C LEU A 128 -7.26 -4.97 15.27
N LEU A 129 -7.70 -3.78 15.68
CA LEU A 129 -7.04 -2.99 16.73
C LEU A 129 -7.51 -3.39 18.15
N ASN A 130 -8.72 -3.94 18.26
CA ASN A 130 -9.28 -4.47 19.50
C ASN A 130 -9.11 -5.99 19.65
N LEU A 131 -8.18 -6.63 18.91
CA LEU A 131 -7.79 -8.02 19.13
C LEU A 131 -7.52 -8.19 20.64
N PRO A 132 -8.33 -9.00 21.36
CA PRO A 132 -8.30 -9.04 22.82
C PRO A 132 -6.96 -9.59 23.33
N GLU A 133 -6.30 -10.41 22.52
CA GLU A 133 -5.01 -10.98 22.81
C GLU A 133 -3.89 -10.16 22.15
N THR A 134 -3.05 -9.51 22.96
CA THR A 134 -1.80 -8.86 22.53
C THR A 134 -0.92 -9.80 21.68
N ARG A 135 -1.02 -11.11 21.90
CA ARG A 135 -0.33 -12.14 21.12
C ARG A 135 -0.70 -12.11 19.63
N LEU A 136 -1.97 -11.98 19.28
CA LEU A 136 -2.41 -11.95 17.88
C LEU A 136 -1.91 -10.69 17.16
N LYS A 137 -1.87 -9.54 17.85
CA LYS A 137 -1.27 -8.31 17.30
C LYS A 137 0.21 -8.51 17.01
N VAL A 138 0.95 -9.09 17.96
CA VAL A 138 2.38 -9.41 17.79
C VAL A 138 2.58 -10.38 16.63
N TYR A 139 1.77 -11.44 16.51
CA TYR A 139 1.86 -12.38 15.39
C TYR A 139 1.56 -11.72 14.06
N LEU A 140 0.56 -10.84 13.98
CA LEU A 140 0.27 -10.09 12.74
C LEU A 140 1.50 -9.28 12.31
N VAL A 141 2.09 -8.51 13.23
CA VAL A 141 3.28 -7.69 12.93
C VAL A 141 4.44 -8.59 12.51
N ILE A 142 4.70 -9.68 13.24
CA ILE A 142 5.77 -10.63 12.89
C ILE A 142 5.55 -11.19 11.48
N ILE A 143 4.34 -11.64 11.15
CA ILE A 143 4.04 -12.21 9.83
C ILE A 143 4.28 -11.17 8.73
N VAL A 144 3.76 -9.95 8.90
CA VAL A 144 3.95 -8.87 7.93
C VAL A 144 5.43 -8.53 7.74
N VAL A 145 6.20 -8.46 8.84
CA VAL A 145 7.65 -8.22 8.79
C VAL A 145 8.39 -9.36 8.10
N VAL A 146 8.02 -10.61 8.38
CA VAL A 146 8.61 -11.80 7.74
C VAL A 146 8.36 -11.78 6.23
N PHE A 147 7.12 -11.56 5.78
CA PHE A 147 6.81 -11.47 4.35
C PHE A 147 7.46 -10.25 3.69
N GLY A 148 7.59 -9.13 4.40
CA GLY A 148 8.37 -7.99 3.92
C GLY A 148 9.85 -8.33 3.73
N PHE A 149 10.46 -9.02 4.70
CA PHE A 149 11.85 -9.45 4.59
C PHE A 149 12.05 -10.44 3.43
N ILE A 150 11.18 -11.45 3.31
CA ILE A 150 11.24 -12.42 2.22
C ILE A 150 11.03 -11.73 0.87
N GLY A 151 10.05 -10.83 0.76
CA GLY A 151 9.79 -10.06 -0.46
C GLY A 151 10.99 -9.22 -0.87
N TYR A 152 11.59 -8.47 0.06
CA TYR A 152 12.81 -7.70 -0.19
C TYR A 152 13.98 -8.59 -0.62
N TRP A 153 14.20 -9.70 0.09
CA TRP A 153 15.28 -10.63 -0.24
C TRP A 153 15.07 -11.27 -1.61
N ALA A 154 13.85 -11.66 -1.95
CA ALA A 154 13.49 -12.20 -3.25
C ALA A 154 13.67 -11.17 -4.38
N GLY A 155 13.32 -9.90 -4.12
CA GLY A 155 13.56 -8.80 -5.06
C GLY A 155 15.06 -8.55 -5.25
N ALA A 156 15.83 -8.47 -4.17
CA ALA A 156 17.28 -8.27 -4.21
C ALA A 156 18.04 -9.44 -4.85
N ASN A 157 17.45 -10.64 -4.85
CA ASN A 157 18.00 -11.84 -5.47
C ASN A 157 17.09 -12.37 -6.59
N ASN A 158 16.47 -11.46 -7.34
CA ASN A 158 15.49 -11.83 -8.36
C ASN A 158 16.04 -12.79 -9.43
N TYR A 159 17.34 -12.75 -9.73
CA TYR A 159 18.00 -13.70 -10.64
C TYR A 159 17.85 -15.17 -10.25
N ILE A 160 17.57 -15.48 -8.98
CA ILE A 160 17.36 -16.87 -8.54
C ILE A 160 15.98 -17.38 -8.99
N PHE A 161 15.01 -16.48 -9.12
CA PHE A 161 13.59 -16.81 -9.28
C PHE A 161 13.00 -16.40 -10.62
N PHE A 162 13.58 -15.42 -11.31
CA PHE A 162 13.02 -14.77 -12.49
C PHE A 162 14.10 -14.47 -13.53
N ASN A 163 13.73 -14.62 -14.80
CA ASN A 163 14.54 -14.14 -15.91
C ASN A 163 14.15 -12.70 -16.26
N CYS A 164 15.06 -11.99 -16.92
CA CYS A 164 14.80 -10.65 -17.41
C CYS A 164 13.55 -10.56 -18.31
N GLY A 165 13.24 -11.63 -19.07
CA GLY A 165 12.05 -11.69 -19.91
C GLY A 165 10.72 -11.71 -19.13
N ASP A 166 10.71 -12.21 -17.89
CA ASP A 166 9.50 -12.20 -17.03
C ASP A 166 9.12 -10.77 -16.66
N PHE A 167 10.12 -9.93 -16.35
CA PHE A 167 9.93 -8.51 -16.06
C PHE A 167 9.44 -7.73 -17.27
N GLU A 168 9.96 -8.03 -18.46
CA GLU A 168 9.52 -7.37 -19.70
C GLU A 168 8.06 -7.69 -20.05
N ILE A 169 7.63 -8.96 -19.95
CA ILE A 169 6.23 -9.33 -20.19
C ILE A 169 5.31 -8.69 -19.15
N ALA A 170 5.76 -8.59 -17.90
CA ALA A 170 5.02 -7.89 -16.84
C ALA A 170 4.95 -6.36 -17.07
N GLY A 171 5.60 -5.82 -18.10
CA GLY A 171 5.65 -4.39 -18.39
C GLY A 171 6.49 -3.61 -17.37
N GLN A 172 7.40 -4.29 -16.68
CA GLN A 172 8.32 -3.68 -15.72
C GLN A 172 9.66 -3.36 -16.39
N ALA A 173 10.40 -2.40 -15.83
CA ALA A 173 11.79 -2.21 -16.19
C ALA A 173 12.59 -3.46 -15.81
N ARG A 174 13.69 -3.77 -16.52
CA ARG A 174 14.55 -4.88 -16.13
C ARG A 174 15.41 -4.49 -14.92
N PRO A 175 15.40 -5.27 -13.81
CA PRO A 175 16.34 -5.06 -12.71
C PRO A 175 17.79 -5.21 -13.20
N ASP A 176 18.71 -4.41 -12.64
CA ASP A 176 20.13 -4.45 -13.04
C ASP A 176 20.77 -5.82 -12.83
N ASN A 177 20.28 -6.57 -11.85
CA ASN A 177 20.77 -7.88 -11.46
C ASN A 177 19.91 -9.04 -11.95
N CYS A 178 19.03 -8.87 -12.95
CA CYS A 178 18.20 -9.96 -13.46
C CYS A 178 19.01 -11.00 -14.26
N GLN A 179 18.56 -12.26 -14.25
CA GLN A 179 19.18 -13.31 -15.04
C GLN A 179 18.81 -13.16 -16.53
N PRO A 180 19.77 -13.02 -17.45
CA PRO A 180 19.47 -12.92 -18.88
C PRO A 180 18.77 -14.18 -19.38
N GLY A 181 17.62 -14.03 -20.03
CA GLY A 181 16.89 -15.16 -20.59
C GLY A 181 15.46 -14.78 -21.00
N PRO A 182 14.82 -15.65 -21.81
CA PRO A 182 13.40 -15.51 -22.12
C PRO A 182 12.56 -15.70 -20.84
N PRO A 183 11.30 -15.25 -20.85
CA PRO A 183 10.36 -15.50 -19.77
C PRO A 183 10.21 -17.00 -19.52
N MET A 184 10.04 -17.37 -18.27
CA MET A 184 9.83 -18.77 -17.89
C MET A 184 8.45 -19.25 -18.34
N GLN A 185 8.38 -20.52 -18.76
CA GLN A 185 7.13 -21.17 -19.11
C GLN A 185 6.56 -21.82 -17.84
N PHE A 186 5.60 -21.13 -17.20
CA PHE A 186 4.78 -21.67 -16.13
C PHE A 186 3.42 -22.14 -16.66
#